data_AF-C0QCG7-F1
#
_entry.id   AF-C0QCG7-F1
#
_cell.length_a   1.000
_cell.length_b   1.000
_cell.length_c   1.000
_cell.angle_alpha   90.00
_cell.angle_beta   90.00
_cell.angle_gamma   90.00
#
_symmetry.space_group_name_H-M   'P 1'
#
loop_
_entity.id
_entity.type
_entity.pdbx_description
1 polymer ?
#
loop_
_entity_poly.entity_id
_entity_poly.type
_entity_poly.pdbx_seq_one_letter_code
_entity_poly.pdbx_strand_id
1 'polypeptide(L)'
;MKFLITWGPHWTRIKYARPAGIKPNVAHAHLTGKEKPMRKIHNYRINKEDFWEMLHAKRHSPCLVITFRDISGQHTHKLSAGYGDGLDVYREGLQTYVLSHNQSLGYVGLQVFEGSEIVGEMFVEDHEIKETLGREGLPPSTIIKKLREFI
;
A
#
# COMPACT_ATOMS: atom_id res chain seq x y z
N MET A 1 -30.74 33.09 0.63
CA MET A 1 -29.79 32.04 0.21
C MET A 1 -30.11 31.65 -1.23
N LYS A 2 -29.18 31.91 -2.15
CA LYS A 2 -29.22 31.44 -3.55
C LYS A 2 -27.80 31.01 -3.90
N PHE A 3 -27.62 29.73 -4.19
CA PHE A 3 -26.36 29.19 -4.71
C PHE A 3 -26.42 29.25 -6.23
N LEU A 4 -25.40 29.84 -6.85
CA LEU A 4 -25.16 29.68 -8.28
C LEU A 4 -24.02 28.68 -8.45
N ILE A 5 -24.33 27.50 -8.97
CA ILE A 5 -23.35 26.49 -9.36
C ILE A 5 -23.25 26.55 -10.88
N THR A 6 -22.08 26.91 -11.40
CA THR A 6 -21.76 26.79 -12.82
C THR A 6 -20.73 25.69 -13.01
N TRP A 7 -21.02 24.73 -13.88
CA TRP A 7 -20.13 23.66 -14.28
C TRP A 7 -19.26 24.09 -15.48
N GLY A 8 -17.95 23.91 -15.36
CA GLY A 8 -16.95 24.10 -16.41
C GLY A 8 -15.62 23.51 -15.93
N PRO A 9 -14.77 22.95 -16.82
CA PRO A 9 -13.63 22.16 -16.42
C PRO A 9 -12.51 23.08 -15.92
N HIS A 10 -11.72 22.57 -14.97
CA HIS A 10 -10.53 23.18 -14.40
C HIS A 10 -10.74 24.24 -13.29
N TRP A 11 -10.34 23.84 -12.08
CA TRP A 11 -9.97 24.63 -10.88
C TRP A 11 -11.09 25.10 -9.94
N THR A 12 -11.14 24.51 -8.74
CA THR A 12 -11.83 25.07 -7.57
C THR A 12 -10.97 26.20 -6.98
N ARG A 13 -11.38 27.46 -7.18
CA ARG A 13 -10.72 28.64 -6.61
C ARG A 13 -11.40 29.02 -5.28
N ILE A 14 -10.92 28.50 -4.16
CA ILE A 14 -11.35 28.98 -2.84
C ILE A 14 -10.69 30.34 -2.59
N LYS A 15 -11.47 31.43 -2.65
CA LYS A 15 -11.02 32.76 -2.25
C LYS A 15 -11.30 32.96 -0.76
N TYR A 16 -10.29 32.83 0.09
CA TYR A 16 -10.34 33.41 1.43
C TYR A 16 -9.91 34.89 1.37
N ALA A 17 -10.70 35.76 2.01
CA ALA A 17 -10.36 37.16 2.19
C ALA A 17 -9.20 37.31 3.19
N ARG A 18 -8.22 38.16 2.84
CA ARG A 18 -6.94 38.41 3.55
C ARG A 18 -7.09 39.31 4.78
N PRO A 19 -6.15 39.24 5.74
CA PRO A 19 -5.61 40.40 6.43
C PRO A 19 -4.39 40.97 5.65
N ALA A 20 -4.32 42.30 5.53
CA ALA A 20 -3.26 43.01 4.81
C ALA A 20 -1.95 43.06 5.62
N GLY A 21 -0.80 42.78 4.99
CA GLY A 21 0.51 43.08 5.59
C GLY A 21 1.64 42.09 5.36
N ILE A 22 1.39 40.89 4.82
CA ILE A 22 2.45 39.89 4.58
C ILE A 22 2.74 39.83 3.09
N LYS A 23 3.97 40.20 2.69
CA LYS A 23 4.47 39.98 1.33
C LYS A 23 4.35 38.48 1.02
N PRO A 24 3.71 38.07 -0.08
CA PRO A 24 3.69 36.66 -0.43
C PRO A 24 5.13 36.25 -0.71
N ASN A 25 5.70 35.42 0.16
CA ASN A 25 6.85 34.61 -0.20
C ASN A 25 6.30 33.58 -1.19
N VAL A 26 6.33 33.91 -2.47
CA VAL A 26 5.91 32.99 -3.53
C VAL A 26 7.02 31.97 -3.68
N ALA A 27 7.08 31.04 -2.73
CA ALA A 27 7.68 29.74 -2.98
C ALA A 27 6.81 29.10 -4.06
N HIS A 28 7.21 29.28 -5.31
CA HIS A 28 6.72 28.48 -6.42
C HIS A 28 7.13 27.03 -6.15
N ALA A 29 6.35 26.32 -5.35
CA ALA A 29 6.43 24.88 -5.25
C ALA A 29 5.97 24.33 -6.60
N HIS A 30 6.92 24.21 -7.52
CA HIS A 30 6.78 23.47 -8.75
C HIS A 30 6.70 21.99 -8.37
N LEU A 31 5.53 21.55 -7.89
CA LEU A 31 5.19 20.15 -7.74
C LEU A 31 5.03 19.58 -9.16
N THR A 32 6.17 19.28 -9.78
CA THR A 32 6.19 18.30 -10.86
C THR A 32 5.67 17.01 -10.26
N GLY A 33 4.43 16.67 -10.57
CA GLY A 33 3.79 15.40 -10.22
C GLY A 33 4.46 14.25 -10.96
N LYS A 34 5.75 14.02 -10.73
CA LYS A 34 6.36 12.73 -11.00
C LYS A 34 5.86 11.82 -9.90
N GLU A 35 4.89 10.97 -10.25
CA GLU A 35 4.55 9.81 -9.44
C GLU A 35 5.87 9.15 -9.01
N LYS A 36 6.07 9.02 -7.70
CA LYS A 36 7.29 8.37 -7.20
C LYS A 36 7.24 6.93 -7.69
N PRO A 37 8.27 6.44 -8.39
CA PRO A 37 8.24 5.08 -8.91
C PRO A 37 8.19 4.07 -7.75
N MET A 38 7.46 2.97 -7.96
CA MET A 38 7.48 1.81 -7.07
C MET A 38 8.92 1.37 -6.76
N ARG A 39 9.29 1.42 -5.49
CA ARG A 39 10.64 1.07 -5.01
C ARG A 39 10.59 -0.01 -3.94
N LYS A 40 11.54 -0.95 -3.99
CA LYS A 40 11.71 -1.93 -2.91
C LYS A 40 12.20 -1.20 -1.66
N ILE A 41 11.58 -1.47 -0.52
CA ILE A 41 12.03 -0.93 0.76
C ILE A 41 12.64 -2.06 1.59
N HIS A 42 13.64 -1.73 2.40
CA HIS A 42 14.32 -2.68 3.28
C HIS A 42 14.24 -2.26 4.75
N ASN A 43 13.77 -1.04 5.03
CA ASN A 43 13.57 -0.53 6.38
C ASN A 43 12.19 -0.95 6.90
N TYR A 44 12.04 -2.25 7.13
CA TYR A 44 10.91 -2.85 7.80
C TYR A 44 11.41 -3.98 8.70
N ARG A 45 10.59 -4.38 9.66
CA ARG A 45 10.83 -5.53 10.52
C ARG A 45 9.71 -6.53 10.34
N ILE A 46 10.06 -7.81 10.35
CA ILE A 46 9.11 -8.91 10.33
C ILE A 46 9.26 -9.66 11.64
N ASN A 47 8.14 -9.83 12.34
CA ASN A 47 8.04 -10.64 13.54
C ASN A 47 6.98 -11.72 13.34
N LYS A 48 6.97 -12.70 14.23
CA LYS A 48 5.82 -13.60 14.37
C LYS A 48 4.75 -12.90 15.20
N GLU A 49 3.50 -13.22 14.92
CA GLU A 49 2.41 -12.96 15.86
C GLU A 49 2.73 -13.55 17.24
N ASP A 50 2.30 -12.85 18.29
CA ASP A 50 2.38 -13.36 19.65
C ASP A 50 1.56 -14.65 19.83
N PHE A 51 2.05 -15.57 20.65
CA PHE A 51 1.42 -16.87 20.86
C PHE A 51 -0.02 -16.74 21.41
N TRP A 52 -0.24 -15.83 22.37
CA TRP A 52 -1.55 -15.64 22.97
C TRP A 52 -2.52 -14.97 22.00
N GLU A 53 -2.04 -14.01 21.21
CA GLU A 53 -2.84 -13.41 20.14
C GLU A 53 -3.26 -14.45 19.09
N MET A 54 -2.35 -15.32 18.67
CA MET A 54 -2.63 -16.42 17.73
C MET A 54 -3.71 -17.36 18.30
N LEU A 55 -3.56 -17.76 19.57
CA LEU A 55 -4.50 -18.66 20.24
C LEU A 55 -5.88 -18.02 20.40
N HIS A 56 -5.94 -16.74 20.77
CA HIS A 56 -7.20 -15.97 20.87
C HIS A 56 -7.88 -15.82 19.50
N ALA A 57 -7.09 -15.67 18.43
CA ALA A 57 -7.57 -15.66 17.06
C ALA A 57 -7.98 -17.06 16.54
N LYS A 58 -7.89 -18.10 17.37
CA LYS A 58 -8.18 -19.51 17.02
C LYS A 58 -7.37 -20.00 15.81
N ARG A 59 -6.14 -19.50 15.67
CA ARG A 59 -5.21 -19.94 14.61
C ARG A 59 -4.25 -20.99 15.15
N HIS A 60 -3.92 -21.94 14.30
CA HIS A 60 -2.96 -23.01 14.60
C HIS A 60 -1.52 -22.65 14.21
N SER A 61 -1.32 -21.55 13.49
CA SER A 61 -0.01 -21.07 13.07
C SER A 61 0.04 -19.55 13.15
N PRO A 62 1.15 -18.98 13.65
CA PRO A 62 1.27 -17.54 13.77
C PRO A 62 1.39 -16.92 12.39
N CYS A 63 0.68 -15.82 12.17
CA CYS A 63 0.96 -15.01 10.99
C CYS A 63 2.24 -14.19 11.15
N LEU A 64 2.71 -13.64 10.04
CA LEU A 64 3.74 -12.62 10.06
C LEU A 64 3.14 -11.26 10.46
N VAL A 65 3.95 -10.48 11.16
CA VAL A 65 3.65 -9.10 11.55
C VAL A 65 4.72 -8.22 10.95
N ILE A 66 4.33 -7.29 10.08
CA ILE A 66 5.26 -6.30 9.51
C ILE A 66 5.20 -5.00 10.31
N THR A 67 6.35 -4.40 10.55
CA THR A 67 6.46 -3.03 11.05
C THR A 67 7.30 -2.19 10.11
N PHE A 68 6.77 -1.07 9.63
CA PHE A 68 7.47 -0.15 8.74
C PHE A 68 7.24 1.30 9.15
N ARG A 69 8.08 2.22 8.65
CA ARG A 69 7.94 3.66 8.89
C ARG A 69 7.64 4.40 7.59
N ASP A 70 6.73 5.35 7.62
CA ASP A 70 6.51 6.35 6.57
C ASP A 70 6.49 7.77 7.14
N ILE A 71 5.97 8.73 6.37
CA ILE A 71 5.91 10.14 6.77
C ILE A 71 4.93 10.39 7.93
N SER A 72 3.93 9.54 8.10
CA SER A 72 2.88 9.66 9.12
C SER A 72 3.27 8.96 10.43
N GLY A 73 4.18 8.00 10.39
CA GLY A 73 4.64 7.33 11.61
C GLY A 73 5.20 5.94 11.38
N GLN A 74 5.30 5.19 12.48
CA GLN A 74 5.56 3.76 12.47
C GLN A 74 4.23 3.02 12.49
N HIS A 75 4.11 2.02 11.63
CA HIS A 75 2.89 1.23 11.45
C HIS A 75 3.21 -0.24 11.61
N THR A 76 2.31 -0.97 12.26
CA THR A 76 2.44 -2.40 12.52
C THR A 76 1.18 -3.10 12.05
N HIS A 77 1.34 -4.11 11.20
CA HIS A 77 0.25 -4.80 10.52
C HIS A 77 0.42 -6.32 10.60
N LYS A 78 -0.68 -7.03 10.80
CA LYS A 78 -0.74 -8.49 10.61
C LYS A 78 -0.85 -8.78 9.12
N LEU A 79 -0.06 -9.72 8.65
CA LEU A 79 -0.09 -10.17 7.26
C LEU A 79 -0.93 -11.43 7.12
N SER A 80 -1.58 -11.60 5.97
CA SER A 80 -2.17 -12.86 5.51
C SER A 80 -1.09 -13.79 4.96
N ALA A 81 0.05 -13.85 5.66
CA ALA A 81 1.24 -14.61 5.30
C ALA A 81 1.71 -15.45 6.50
N GLY A 82 2.08 -16.69 6.22
CA GLY A 82 2.62 -17.63 7.19
C GLY A 82 4.12 -17.46 7.38
N TYR A 83 4.67 -18.09 8.42
CA TYR A 83 6.10 -18.03 8.73
C TYR A 83 7.02 -18.54 7.61
N GLY A 84 6.53 -19.48 6.78
CA GLY A 84 7.30 -20.05 5.67
C GLY A 84 7.30 -19.20 4.40
N ASP A 85 6.60 -18.06 4.39
CA ASP A 85 6.39 -17.29 3.18
C ASP A 85 7.56 -16.37 2.87
N GLY A 86 7.88 -16.24 1.58
CA GLY A 86 8.73 -15.18 1.09
C GLY A 86 7.97 -13.86 1.06
N LEU A 87 8.64 -12.78 1.44
CA LEU A 87 8.05 -11.43 1.44
C LEU A 87 8.86 -10.46 0.58
N ASP A 88 8.14 -9.68 -0.22
CA ASP A 88 8.67 -8.58 -1.03
C ASP A 88 7.89 -7.30 -0.72
N VAL A 89 8.57 -6.30 -0.17
CA VAL A 89 7.94 -5.06 0.30
C VAL A 89 8.33 -3.88 -0.59
N TYR A 90 7.33 -3.22 -1.16
CA TYR A 90 7.50 -2.08 -2.06
C TYR A 90 6.70 -0.86 -1.58
N ARG A 91 7.09 0.33 -2.04
CA ARG A 91 6.36 1.58 -1.78
C ARG A 91 6.20 2.38 -3.06
N GLU A 92 4.99 2.87 -3.30
CA GLU A 92 4.64 3.81 -4.38
C GLU A 92 3.70 4.87 -3.81
N GLY A 93 4.05 6.16 -3.92
CA GLY A 93 3.30 7.23 -3.27
C GLY A 93 3.21 7.05 -1.74
N LEU A 94 1.98 7.03 -1.21
CA LEU A 94 1.66 6.79 0.20
C LEU A 94 1.43 5.30 0.51
N GLN A 95 1.32 4.47 -0.53
CA GLN A 95 0.97 3.06 -0.38
C GLN A 95 2.22 2.19 -0.18
N THR A 96 2.14 1.29 0.80
CA THR A 96 3.10 0.21 1.02
C THR A 96 2.45 -1.10 0.58
N TYR A 97 3.12 -1.81 -0.33
CA TYR A 97 2.68 -3.08 -0.89
C TYR A 97 3.52 -4.20 -0.26
N VAL A 98 2.86 -5.20 0.30
CA VAL A 98 3.50 -6.40 0.82
C VAL A 98 3.05 -7.57 -0.03
N LEU A 99 3.96 -8.06 -0.86
CA LEU A 99 3.76 -9.28 -1.62
C LEU A 99 4.26 -10.46 -0.79
N SER A 100 3.37 -11.40 -0.52
CA SER A 100 3.67 -12.70 0.08
C SER A 100 3.62 -13.77 -0.99
N HIS A 101 4.52 -14.73 -0.93
CA HIS A 101 4.53 -15.86 -1.86
C HIS A 101 5.03 -17.12 -1.17
N ASN A 102 4.43 -18.24 -1.54
CA ASN A 102 4.86 -19.55 -1.09
C ASN A 102 4.86 -20.52 -2.28
N GLN A 103 6.05 -20.84 -2.78
CA GLN A 103 6.18 -21.73 -3.94
C GLN A 103 5.79 -23.17 -3.61
N SER A 104 5.96 -23.61 -2.37
CA SER A 104 5.61 -24.97 -1.95
C SER A 104 4.10 -25.16 -1.80
N LEU A 105 3.38 -24.11 -1.41
CA LEU A 105 1.92 -24.11 -1.30
C LEU A 105 1.22 -23.56 -2.56
N GLY A 106 1.98 -23.02 -3.52
CA GLY A 106 1.47 -22.51 -4.78
C GLY A 106 0.51 -21.34 -4.58
N TYR A 107 0.94 -20.24 -3.97
CA TYR A 107 0.12 -19.03 -3.95
C TYR A 107 0.95 -17.75 -3.95
N VAL A 108 0.27 -16.66 -4.29
CA VAL A 108 0.74 -15.31 -4.10
C VAL A 108 -0.36 -14.44 -3.48
N GLY A 109 0.00 -13.65 -2.47
CA GLY A 109 -0.90 -12.71 -1.80
C GLY A 109 -0.33 -11.31 -1.82
N LEU A 110 -1.16 -10.31 -2.10
CA LEU A 110 -0.84 -8.90 -2.02
C LEU A 110 -1.68 -8.25 -0.92
N GLN A 111 -1.04 -7.53 -0.01
CA GLN A 111 -1.71 -6.60 0.90
C GLN A 111 -1.17 -5.19 0.69
N VAL A 112 -2.09 -4.21 0.66
CA VAL A 112 -1.79 -2.80 0.41
C VAL A 112 -2.18 -1.98 1.63
N PHE A 113 -1.25 -1.16 2.10
CA PHE A 113 -1.40 -0.35 3.30
C PHE A 113 -1.20 1.13 2.98
N GLU A 114 -2.01 1.99 3.60
CA GLU A 114 -1.76 3.43 3.66
C GLU A 114 -1.68 3.84 5.13
N GLY A 115 -0.45 4.00 5.64
CA GLY A 115 -0.22 4.21 7.07
C GLY A 115 -0.68 3.01 7.92
N SER A 116 -1.64 3.26 8.81
CA SER A 116 -2.27 2.28 9.70
C SER A 116 -3.46 1.55 9.09
N GLU A 117 -3.85 1.88 7.86
CA GLU A 117 -5.03 1.31 7.21
C GLU A 117 -4.65 0.26 6.17
N ILE A 118 -5.45 -0.80 6.08
CA ILE A 118 -5.45 -1.75 4.96
C ILE A 118 -6.37 -1.14 3.90
N VAL A 119 -5.83 -0.84 2.73
CA VAL A 119 -6.57 -0.24 1.62
C VAL A 119 -6.87 -1.22 0.50
N GLY A 120 -6.34 -2.44 0.58
CA GLY A 120 -6.68 -3.51 -0.35
C GLY A 120 -5.92 -4.79 -0.10
N GLU A 121 -6.48 -5.89 -0.57
CA GLU A 121 -5.85 -7.21 -0.57
C GLU A 121 -6.27 -8.04 -1.78
N MET A 122 -5.40 -8.93 -2.22
CA MET A 122 -5.67 -9.89 -3.28
C MET A 122 -4.92 -11.19 -2.96
N PHE A 123 -5.55 -12.34 -3.18
CA PHE A 123 -4.95 -13.65 -3.01
C PHE A 123 -5.21 -14.49 -4.26
N VAL A 124 -4.18 -15.18 -4.75
CA VAL A 124 -4.24 -15.97 -5.97
C VAL A 124 -3.58 -17.32 -5.73
N GLU A 125 -4.35 -18.38 -5.95
CA GLU A 125 -3.88 -19.77 -5.83
C GLU A 125 -3.19 -20.25 -7.11
N ASP A 126 -2.40 -21.33 -7.01
CA ASP A 126 -1.50 -21.85 -8.06
C ASP A 126 -2.19 -21.97 -9.42
N HIS A 127 -3.40 -22.54 -9.41
CA HIS A 127 -4.18 -22.80 -10.61
C HIS A 127 -4.68 -21.52 -11.30
N GLU A 128 -4.78 -20.41 -10.57
CA GLU A 128 -5.22 -19.09 -11.05
C GLU A 128 -4.05 -18.16 -11.37
N ILE A 129 -2.82 -18.49 -10.94
CA ILE A 129 -1.63 -17.63 -11.12
C ILE A 129 -1.42 -17.33 -12.60
N LYS A 130 -1.47 -18.35 -13.46
CA LYS A 130 -1.22 -18.16 -14.89
C LYS A 130 -2.32 -17.34 -15.58
N GLU A 131 -3.58 -17.52 -15.18
CA GLU A 131 -4.70 -16.73 -15.69
C GLU A 131 -4.59 -15.27 -15.26
N THR A 132 -4.36 -15.04 -13.97
CA THR A 132 -4.31 -13.70 -13.36
C THR A 132 -3.06 -12.94 -13.78
N LEU A 133 -1.90 -13.58 -13.78
CA LEU A 133 -0.61 -12.93 -14.06
C LEU A 133 -0.20 -13.01 -15.54
N GLY A 134 -0.81 -13.91 -16.32
CA GLY A 134 -0.48 -14.22 -17.71
C GLY A 134 0.72 -15.15 -17.89
N ARG A 135 1.59 -15.26 -16.88
CA ARG A 135 2.69 -16.24 -16.80
C ARG A 135 3.25 -16.32 -15.38
N GLU A 136 3.95 -17.40 -15.10
CA GLU A 136 4.72 -17.59 -13.87
C GLU A 136 6.10 -16.92 -13.94
N GLY A 137 6.81 -16.87 -12.80
CA GLY A 137 8.19 -16.39 -12.72
C GLY A 137 8.37 -14.89 -12.94
N LEU A 138 7.32 -14.09 -12.76
CA LEU A 138 7.39 -12.63 -12.88
C LEU A 138 8.18 -12.01 -11.71
N PRO A 139 8.92 -10.91 -11.95
CA PRO A 139 9.53 -10.15 -10.86
C PRO A 139 8.47 -9.62 -9.89
N PRO A 140 8.75 -9.54 -8.57
CA PRO A 140 7.78 -9.10 -7.56
C PRO A 140 7.09 -7.76 -7.87
N SER A 141 7.84 -6.75 -8.32
CA SER A 141 7.27 -5.46 -8.71
C SER A 141 6.28 -5.54 -9.89
N THR A 142 6.45 -6.51 -10.78
CA THR A 142 5.53 -6.75 -11.89
C THR A 142 4.28 -7.49 -11.41
N ILE A 143 4.44 -8.45 -10.49
CA ILE A 143 3.32 -9.13 -9.85
C ILE A 143 2.43 -8.12 -9.12
N ILE A 144 3.02 -7.26 -8.28
CA ILE A 144 2.28 -6.21 -7.56
C ILE A 144 1.49 -5.32 -8.51
N LYS A 145 2.11 -4.89 -9.62
CA LYS A 145 1.45 -4.04 -10.62
C LYS A 145 0.27 -4.71 -11.32
N LYS A 146 0.28 -6.03 -11.48
CA LYS A 146 -0.83 -6.78 -12.05
C LYS A 146 -1.93 -7.02 -11.02
N LEU A 147 -1.57 -7.49 -9.83
CA LEU A 147 -2.54 -7.79 -8.77
C LEU A 147 -3.31 -6.54 -8.31
N ARG A 148 -2.66 -5.36 -8.28
CA ARG A 148 -3.34 -4.11 -7.93
C ARG A 148 -4.42 -3.67 -8.93
N GLU A 149 -4.46 -4.24 -10.14
CA GLU A 149 -5.52 -3.91 -11.12
C GLU A 149 -6.87 -4.51 -10.73
N PHE A 150 -6.87 -5.43 -9.75
CA PHE A 150 -8.05 -6.12 -9.22
C PHE A 150 -8.50 -5.58 -7.84
N ILE A 151 -7.81 -4.54 -7.32
CA ILE A 151 -8.09 -3.88 -6.03
C ILE A 151 -8.66 -2.50 -6.31
#